data_AF-A0A1Y3T8R2-F1
#
_entry.id   AF-A0A1Y3T8R2-F1
#
_cell.length_a   1.000
_cell.length_b   1.000
_cell.length_c   1.000
_cell.angle_alpha   90.00
_cell.angle_beta   90.00
_cell.angle_gamma   90.00
#
_symmetry.space_group_name_H-M   'P 1'
#
loop_
_entity.id
_entity.type
_entity.pdbx_description
1 polymer ?
#
loop_
_entity_poly.entity_id
_entity_poly.type
_entity_poly.pdbx_seq_one_letter_code
_entity_poly.pdbx_strand_id
1 'polypeptide(L)'
;MRRQKVSSEKTERPAMAGRPDRTGRTEVECFMEVYFGTNFWDDRKTGAPLAKIPVHGSAEGDMLAWENKKVRIPAVYVGQEGAVLDLCICVPLPDISEYMEKWKDRGYQDLSDEELEQAENESPFGGHFDVLLSMDGARLKGTFGCGTVWNPLLPDGDMDPETETLMEAYGCSREYGWVFHRNCFEWDGTPVLKPGKLECILVPRKQPVTAAHFVTDISDGTGDVSDEMGDGKKQARKIQLVHPLSGDTYTLTILSCEAGQHEGDWGGPGKDLEYPACYQEITYTVEPDITPEELTIQDCEREDQPRRKGAGDNDADPSVHAVSTVLVPMYAMEGGKSPNVRSAYSSLRFGPVDRAEWRAVFHIKKEKDFQIQADLVHCP
;
A
#
# COMPACT_ATOMS: atom_id res chain seq x y z
N MET A 1 22.77 19.29 -24.60
CA MET A 1 24.23 19.50 -24.45
C MET A 1 24.91 18.14 -24.34
N ARG A 2 26.02 17.93 -25.07
CA ARG A 2 26.84 16.70 -25.06
C ARG A 2 27.31 16.33 -23.65
N ARG A 3 27.11 15.07 -23.21
CA ARG A 3 28.04 14.29 -22.37
C ARG A 3 27.87 12.80 -22.70
N GLN A 4 28.74 12.25 -23.53
CA GLN A 4 29.96 11.51 -23.17
C GLN A 4 29.65 10.06 -22.72
N LYS A 5 29.74 9.19 -23.72
CA LYS A 5 29.80 7.73 -23.65
C LYS A 5 31.03 7.34 -22.82
N VAL A 6 30.84 6.79 -21.63
CA VAL A 6 31.90 6.04 -20.93
C VAL A 6 31.60 4.57 -21.16
N SER A 7 32.37 4.01 -22.08
CA SER A 7 32.54 2.57 -22.27
C SER A 7 33.29 2.04 -21.06
N SER A 8 32.61 1.37 -20.13
CA SER A 8 33.27 0.45 -19.20
C SER A 8 33.21 -0.95 -19.79
N GLU A 9 34.38 -1.56 -19.93
CA GLU A 9 34.60 -2.89 -20.47
C GLU A 9 33.69 -3.95 -19.83
N LYS A 10 33.03 -4.74 -20.70
CA LYS A 10 32.41 -6.01 -20.35
C LYS A 10 33.47 -6.90 -19.70
N THR A 11 33.34 -7.11 -18.40
CA THR A 11 33.86 -8.34 -17.78
C THR A 11 32.67 -9.29 -17.72
N GLU A 12 32.62 -10.25 -18.64
CA GLU A 12 31.72 -11.40 -18.52
C GLU A 12 32.01 -12.08 -17.18
N ARG A 13 31.13 -11.91 -16.20
CA ARG A 13 31.10 -12.76 -15.01
C ARG A 13 30.49 -14.09 -15.45
N PRO A 14 31.18 -15.22 -15.28
CA PRO A 14 30.58 -16.52 -15.56
C PRO A 14 29.47 -16.78 -14.53
N ALA A 15 28.49 -17.60 -14.92
CA ALA A 15 27.39 -18.06 -14.08
C ALA A 15 27.86 -18.40 -12.65
N MET A 16 27.16 -17.86 -11.65
CA MET A 16 27.50 -17.98 -10.23
C MET A 16 27.39 -19.43 -9.76
N ALA A 17 28.47 -20.18 -9.88
CA ALA A 17 28.72 -21.32 -8.99
C ALA A 17 29.30 -20.74 -7.69
N GLY A 18 28.43 -20.42 -6.73
CA GLY A 18 28.80 -19.87 -5.42
C GLY A 18 29.79 -20.78 -4.71
N ARG A 19 30.93 -20.23 -4.25
CA ARG A 19 31.87 -20.98 -3.41
C ARG A 19 31.28 -21.11 -2.01
N PRO A 20 31.31 -22.31 -1.39
CA PRO A 20 30.83 -22.47 -0.03
C PRO A 20 31.64 -21.61 0.96
N ASP A 21 30.99 -21.23 2.07
CA ASP A 21 31.64 -20.49 3.15
C ASP A 21 32.75 -21.32 3.82
N ARG A 22 33.46 -20.74 4.80
CA ARG A 22 34.54 -21.44 5.52
C ARG A 22 34.08 -22.70 6.28
N THR A 23 32.76 -22.91 6.39
CA THR A 23 32.13 -24.08 7.02
C THR A 23 31.54 -25.06 6.01
N GLY A 24 31.67 -24.81 4.70
CA GLY A 24 31.18 -25.67 3.63
C GLY A 24 29.74 -25.40 3.21
N ARG A 25 29.09 -24.35 3.74
CA ARG A 25 27.69 -24.02 3.47
C ARG A 25 27.51 -23.18 2.22
N THR A 26 26.41 -23.38 1.50
CA THR A 26 26.09 -22.59 0.31
C THR A 26 25.66 -21.17 0.68
N GLU A 27 25.73 -20.28 -0.30
CA GLU A 27 25.25 -18.89 -0.13
C GLU A 27 23.74 -18.86 0.20
N VAL A 28 22.96 -19.75 -0.44
CA VAL A 28 21.53 -19.94 -0.17
C VAL A 28 21.29 -20.39 1.27
N GLU A 29 22.06 -21.35 1.78
CA GLU A 29 21.93 -21.82 3.18
C GLU A 29 22.20 -20.69 4.17
N CYS A 30 23.22 -19.87 3.91
CA CYS A 30 23.55 -18.71 4.73
C CYS A 30 22.49 -17.60 4.65
N PHE A 31 21.89 -17.39 3.48
CA PHE A 31 20.81 -16.41 3.29
C PHE A 31 19.52 -16.83 4.01
N MET A 32 19.25 -18.14 4.06
CA MET A 32 18.07 -18.70 4.72
C MET A 32 18.22 -18.84 6.24
N GLU A 33 19.30 -18.33 6.83
CA GLU A 33 19.42 -18.06 8.28
C GLU A 33 18.62 -16.81 8.64
N VAL A 34 17.41 -17.01 9.16
CA VAL A 34 16.50 -15.91 9.48
C VAL A 34 16.70 -15.48 10.93
N TYR A 35 16.78 -14.17 11.13
CA TYR A 35 16.89 -13.53 12.44
C TYR A 35 15.60 -12.76 12.73
N PHE A 36 15.27 -12.61 14.02
CA PHE A 36 14.07 -11.88 14.38
C PHE A 36 14.21 -10.39 14.05
N GLY A 37 13.16 -9.80 13.49
CA GLY A 37 13.12 -8.37 13.16
C GLY A 37 13.95 -7.95 11.92
N THR A 38 14.45 -8.90 11.13
CA THR A 38 15.21 -8.60 9.91
C THR A 38 14.37 -8.78 8.64
N ASN A 39 14.74 -8.06 7.57
CA ASN A 39 14.13 -8.17 6.24
C ASN A 39 15.00 -9.03 5.30
N PHE A 40 14.61 -9.19 4.03
CA PHE A 40 15.38 -9.99 3.06
C PHE A 40 16.76 -9.41 2.72
N TRP A 41 16.96 -8.10 2.89
CA TRP A 41 18.17 -7.37 2.52
C TRP A 41 19.06 -7.03 3.73
N ASP A 42 18.71 -7.51 4.92
CA ASP A 42 19.44 -7.20 6.14
C ASP A 42 20.67 -8.12 6.27
N ASP A 43 21.85 -7.52 6.39
CA ASP A 43 23.11 -8.23 6.60
C ASP A 43 23.40 -8.49 8.08
N ARG A 44 22.58 -7.95 9.00
CA ARG A 44 22.77 -8.07 10.44
C ARG A 44 22.45 -9.49 10.92
N LYS A 45 23.51 -10.24 11.18
CA LYS A 45 23.47 -11.57 11.80
C LYS A 45 23.84 -11.49 13.29
N THR A 46 23.00 -10.84 14.09
CA THR A 46 23.22 -10.74 15.55
C THR A 46 22.48 -11.84 16.30
N GLY A 47 23.20 -12.62 17.11
CA GLY A 47 22.62 -13.71 17.91
C GLY A 47 22.55 -15.03 17.16
N ALA A 48 21.67 -15.93 17.61
CA ALA A 48 21.42 -17.20 16.95
C ALA A 48 20.27 -17.06 15.93
N PRO A 49 20.36 -17.69 14.75
CA PRO A 49 19.24 -17.71 13.83
C PRO A 49 18.06 -18.46 14.44
N LEU A 50 16.86 -18.11 13.98
CA LEU A 50 15.61 -18.75 14.37
C LEU A 50 15.55 -20.19 13.88
N ALA A 51 14.86 -21.06 14.62
CA ALA A 51 14.67 -22.45 14.26
C ALA A 51 13.69 -22.55 13.08
N LYS A 52 14.18 -22.93 11.91
CA LYS A 52 13.37 -23.15 10.71
C LYS A 52 12.52 -24.43 10.85
N ILE A 53 11.23 -24.29 10.57
CA ILE A 53 10.26 -25.37 10.46
C ILE A 53 9.68 -25.30 9.04
N PRO A 54 9.96 -26.28 8.17
CA PRO A 54 9.30 -26.39 6.87
C PRO A 54 7.79 -26.60 7.04
N VAL A 55 6.98 -25.97 6.21
CA VAL A 55 5.51 -26.05 6.30
C VAL A 55 4.95 -26.74 5.06
N HIS A 56 5.03 -26.10 3.89
CA HIS A 56 4.66 -26.69 2.60
C HIS A 56 5.89 -26.90 1.71
N GLY A 57 5.93 -28.02 0.98
CA GLY A 57 6.98 -28.31 0.01
C GLY A 57 6.90 -27.46 -1.25
N SER A 58 7.69 -27.82 -2.26
CA SER A 58 7.73 -27.14 -3.58
C SER A 58 6.92 -27.86 -4.65
N ALA A 59 6.25 -28.98 -4.32
CA ALA A 59 5.42 -29.68 -5.29
C ALA A 59 4.16 -28.85 -5.59
N GLU A 60 3.62 -28.98 -6.79
CA GLU A 60 2.42 -28.22 -7.18
C GLU A 60 1.22 -28.50 -6.25
N GLY A 61 1.11 -29.73 -5.73
CA GLY A 61 0.09 -30.12 -4.76
C GLY A 61 0.22 -29.48 -3.37
N ASP A 62 1.35 -28.83 -3.08
CA ASP A 62 1.60 -28.12 -1.82
C ASP A 62 1.13 -26.66 -1.86
N MET A 63 0.66 -26.19 -3.03
CA MET A 63 0.09 -24.85 -3.18
C MET A 63 -1.43 -24.87 -2.98
N LEU A 64 -1.93 -23.87 -2.27
CA LEU A 64 -3.35 -23.69 -2.00
C LEU A 64 -3.94 -22.68 -2.99
N ALA A 65 -5.11 -22.98 -3.53
CA ALA A 65 -5.82 -22.07 -4.41
C ALA A 65 -6.36 -20.87 -3.62
N TRP A 66 -6.04 -19.65 -4.08
CA TRP A 66 -6.51 -18.41 -3.50
C TRP A 66 -6.93 -17.46 -4.63
N GLU A 67 -8.23 -17.42 -4.91
CA GLU A 67 -8.81 -16.74 -6.07
C GLU A 67 -8.15 -17.21 -7.39
N ASN A 68 -7.62 -16.28 -8.20
CA ASN A 68 -6.84 -16.58 -9.41
C ASN A 68 -5.36 -16.88 -9.13
N LYS A 69 -4.92 -16.80 -7.87
CA LYS A 69 -3.54 -17.04 -7.45
C LYS A 69 -3.41 -18.40 -6.77
N LYS A 70 -2.16 -18.82 -6.54
CA LYS A 70 -1.85 -19.93 -5.63
C LYS A 70 -0.91 -19.43 -4.53
N VAL A 71 -1.09 -19.89 -3.31
CA VAL A 71 -0.28 -19.47 -2.16
C VAL A 71 0.23 -20.67 -1.37
N ARG A 72 1.40 -20.53 -0.76
CA ARG A 72 1.91 -21.48 0.24
C ARG A 72 2.75 -20.79 1.28
N ILE A 73 2.86 -21.42 2.45
CA ILE A 73 3.84 -21.09 3.48
C ILE A 73 4.99 -22.07 3.30
N PRO A 74 6.13 -21.70 2.72
CA PRO A 74 7.25 -22.63 2.60
C PRO A 74 7.87 -22.96 3.97
N ALA A 75 7.97 -21.98 4.87
CA ALA A 75 8.61 -22.14 6.15
C ALA A 75 8.11 -21.12 7.18
N VAL A 76 8.20 -21.51 8.45
CA VAL A 76 8.10 -20.62 9.59
C VAL A 76 9.33 -20.79 10.46
N TYR A 77 9.79 -19.70 11.09
CA TYR A 77 11.02 -19.64 11.85
C TYR A 77 10.69 -19.21 13.28
N VAL A 78 11.13 -19.94 14.28
CA VAL A 78 10.66 -19.79 15.66
C VAL A 78 11.83 -19.52 16.61
N GLY A 79 11.66 -18.56 17.52
CA GLY A 79 12.63 -18.24 18.55
C GLY A 79 12.00 -17.60 19.78
N GLN A 80 12.84 -17.22 20.74
CA GLN A 80 12.39 -16.63 22.02
C GLN A 80 11.68 -15.29 21.84
N GLU A 81 12.15 -14.48 20.90
CA GLU A 81 11.64 -13.13 20.66
C GLU A 81 10.32 -13.15 19.88
N GLY A 82 10.12 -14.17 19.03
CA GLY A 82 8.94 -14.28 18.20
C GLY A 82 9.06 -15.34 17.11
N ALA A 83 8.22 -15.21 16.09
CA ALA A 83 8.24 -16.04 14.90
C ALA A 83 8.31 -15.19 13.63
N VAL A 84 8.89 -15.76 12.58
CA VAL A 84 8.94 -15.18 11.24
C VAL A 84 8.30 -16.16 10.27
N LEU A 85 7.35 -15.69 9.47
CA LEU A 85 6.63 -16.49 8.48
C LEU A 85 6.94 -15.98 7.08
N ASP A 86 7.39 -16.88 6.22
CA ASP A 86 7.54 -16.61 4.80
C ASP A 86 6.30 -17.11 4.04
N LEU A 87 5.90 -16.36 3.01
CA LEU A 87 4.81 -16.70 2.08
C LEU A 87 5.34 -16.63 0.65
N CYS A 88 4.92 -17.60 -0.17
CA CYS A 88 5.10 -17.56 -1.61
C CYS A 88 3.73 -17.52 -2.29
N ILE A 89 3.49 -16.51 -3.10
CA ILE A 89 2.29 -16.38 -3.92
C ILE A 89 2.70 -16.52 -5.39
N CYS A 90 2.17 -17.53 -6.05
CA CYS A 90 2.35 -17.79 -7.47
C CYS A 90 1.33 -17.00 -8.28
N VAL A 91 1.83 -16.25 -9.26
CA VAL A 91 1.08 -15.34 -10.11
C VAL A 91 1.13 -15.85 -11.56
N PRO A 92 -0.02 -16.08 -12.21
CA PRO A 92 -0.08 -16.53 -13.59
C PRO A 92 0.57 -15.54 -14.57
N LEU A 93 1.36 -16.05 -15.52
CA LEU A 93 1.99 -15.24 -16.56
C LEU A 93 1.00 -14.42 -17.42
N PRO A 94 -0.20 -14.94 -17.78
CA PRO A 94 -1.18 -14.15 -18.52
C PRO A 94 -1.62 -12.88 -17.77
N ASP A 95 -1.86 -12.98 -16.47
CA ASP A 95 -2.27 -11.85 -15.63
C ASP A 95 -1.18 -10.76 -15.56
N ILE A 96 0.09 -11.18 -15.46
CA ILE A 96 1.26 -10.28 -15.53
C ILE A 96 1.33 -9.60 -16.89
N SER A 97 1.13 -10.36 -17.96
CA SER A 97 1.20 -9.84 -19.33
C SER A 97 0.09 -8.81 -19.60
N GLU A 98 -1.13 -9.08 -19.16
CA GLU A 98 -2.28 -8.18 -19.30
C GLU A 98 -2.06 -6.86 -18.53
N TYR A 99 -1.59 -6.96 -17.28
CA TYR A 99 -1.26 -5.79 -16.48
C TYR A 99 -0.16 -4.93 -17.13
N MET A 100 0.95 -5.57 -17.52
CA MET A 100 2.06 -4.86 -18.15
C MET A 100 1.64 -4.20 -19.46
N GLU A 101 0.85 -4.88 -20.30
CA GLU A 101 0.37 -4.31 -21.56
C GLU A 101 -0.54 -3.08 -21.35
N LYS A 102 -1.37 -3.10 -20.30
CA LYS A 102 -2.24 -1.96 -19.96
C LYS A 102 -1.45 -0.75 -19.46
N TRP A 103 -0.41 -0.97 -18.65
CA TRP A 103 0.28 0.10 -17.92
C TRP A 103 1.67 0.48 -18.48
N LYS A 104 2.19 -0.22 -19.50
CA LYS A 104 3.56 -0.05 -20.05
C LYS A 104 3.97 1.37 -20.46
N ASP A 105 3.04 2.16 -20.99
CA ASP A 105 3.34 3.46 -21.61
C ASP A 105 3.18 4.63 -20.64
N ARG A 106 2.97 4.35 -19.35
CA ARG A 106 2.71 5.35 -18.32
C ARG A 106 3.70 5.22 -17.18
N GLY A 107 4.50 6.26 -16.96
CA GLY A 107 5.31 6.35 -15.75
C GLY A 107 4.41 6.59 -14.53
N TYR A 108 4.73 5.96 -13.39
CA TYR A 108 3.99 6.20 -12.14
C TYR A 108 3.89 7.68 -11.76
N GLN A 109 4.88 8.49 -12.14
CA GLN A 109 4.88 9.94 -11.89
C GLN A 109 3.84 10.68 -12.73
N ASP A 110 3.48 10.14 -13.90
CA ASP A 110 2.53 10.74 -14.85
C ASP A 110 1.08 10.32 -14.58
N LEU A 111 0.86 9.32 -13.72
CA LEU A 111 -0.48 8.89 -13.32
C LEU A 111 -1.09 9.89 -12.35
N SER A 112 -2.38 10.17 -12.51
CA SER A 112 -3.19 10.73 -11.43
C SER A 112 -3.28 9.77 -10.23
N ASP A 113 -3.69 10.25 -9.07
CA ASP A 113 -3.82 9.39 -7.88
C ASP A 113 -4.90 8.31 -8.09
N GLU A 114 -5.96 8.63 -8.82
CA GLU A 114 -6.98 7.66 -9.23
C GLU A 114 -6.43 6.57 -10.15
N GLU A 115 -5.63 6.95 -11.15
CA GLU A 115 -5.01 5.97 -12.05
C GLU A 115 -3.96 5.13 -11.32
N LEU A 116 -3.24 5.71 -10.36
CA LEU A 116 -2.29 4.97 -9.52
C LEU A 116 -3.02 3.93 -8.66
N GLU A 117 -4.08 4.32 -7.97
CA GLU A 117 -4.94 3.41 -7.20
C GLU A 117 -5.51 2.30 -8.08
N GLN A 118 -5.93 2.63 -9.31
CA GLN A 118 -6.40 1.64 -10.27
C GLN A 118 -5.28 0.66 -10.65
N ALA A 119 -4.08 1.16 -10.95
CA ALA A 119 -2.93 0.32 -11.27
C ALA A 119 -2.56 -0.61 -10.10
N GLU A 120 -2.52 -0.09 -8.87
CA GLU A 120 -2.26 -0.89 -7.68
C GLU A 120 -3.33 -1.98 -7.47
N ASN A 121 -4.61 -1.62 -7.61
CA ASN A 121 -5.73 -2.55 -7.47
C ASN A 121 -5.73 -3.65 -8.53
N GLU A 122 -5.25 -3.35 -9.74
CA GLU A 122 -5.16 -4.29 -10.86
C GLU A 122 -3.85 -5.08 -10.88
N SER A 123 -2.87 -4.70 -10.07
CA SER A 123 -1.56 -5.34 -10.06
C SER A 123 -1.69 -6.81 -9.67
N PRO A 124 -1.22 -7.75 -10.51
CA PRO A 124 -1.27 -9.17 -10.20
C PRO A 124 -0.29 -9.54 -9.09
N PHE A 125 0.64 -8.63 -8.76
CA PHE A 125 1.55 -8.74 -7.62
C PHE A 125 1.06 -8.02 -6.36
N GLY A 126 -0.13 -7.40 -6.40
CA GLY A 126 -0.69 -6.64 -5.29
C GLY A 126 -0.69 -7.43 -3.98
N GLY A 127 -0.12 -6.82 -2.93
CA GLY A 127 0.06 -7.37 -1.59
C GLY A 127 -0.86 -6.72 -0.55
N HIS A 128 -2.09 -6.40 -0.94
CA HIS A 128 -3.05 -5.66 -0.11
C HIS A 128 -3.76 -6.58 0.89
N PHE A 129 -3.01 -7.24 1.76
CA PHE A 129 -3.56 -8.07 2.82
C PHE A 129 -2.71 -7.99 4.09
N ASP A 130 -3.37 -8.13 5.22
CA ASP A 130 -2.72 -8.35 6.51
C ASP A 130 -2.55 -9.85 6.75
N VAL A 131 -1.51 -10.23 7.51
CA VAL A 131 -1.25 -11.62 7.89
C VAL A 131 -1.51 -11.75 9.39
N LEU A 132 -2.45 -12.61 9.77
CA LEU A 132 -2.67 -13.00 11.15
C LEU A 132 -2.11 -14.40 11.36
N LEU A 133 -1.30 -14.58 12.41
CA LEU A 133 -0.65 -15.84 12.72
C LEU A 133 -1.03 -16.32 14.12
N SER A 134 -1.35 -17.60 14.24
CA SER A 134 -1.48 -18.31 15.50
C SER A 134 -0.73 -19.64 15.46
N MET A 135 -0.15 -20.03 16.59
CA MET A 135 0.57 -21.29 16.77
C MET A 135 0.07 -22.02 18.01
N ASP A 136 -0.37 -23.27 17.86
CA ASP A 136 -1.02 -24.05 18.94
C ASP A 136 -2.12 -23.27 19.69
N GLY A 137 -2.86 -22.42 18.96
CA GLY A 137 -3.92 -21.58 19.50
C GLY A 137 -3.45 -20.28 20.18
N ALA A 138 -2.14 -20.05 20.34
CA ALA A 138 -1.60 -18.78 20.78
C ALA A 138 -1.52 -17.81 19.58
N ARG A 139 -2.23 -16.69 19.64
CA ARG A 139 -2.16 -15.63 18.63
C ARG A 139 -0.86 -14.85 18.80
N LEU A 140 -0.22 -14.49 17.69
CA LEU A 140 0.95 -13.63 17.71
C LEU A 140 0.61 -12.22 17.23
N LYS A 141 1.39 -11.24 17.69
CA LYS A 141 1.25 -9.83 17.32
C LYS A 141 2.18 -9.51 16.15
N GLY A 142 1.62 -9.17 14.99
CA GLY A 142 2.41 -8.70 13.85
C GLY A 142 3.14 -7.40 14.16
N THR A 143 4.40 -7.29 13.75
CA THR A 143 5.23 -6.10 14.00
C THR A 143 5.70 -5.45 12.71
N PHE A 144 6.35 -6.23 11.85
CA PHE A 144 6.98 -5.77 10.63
C PHE A 144 6.86 -6.84 9.54
N GLY A 145 6.84 -6.42 8.29
CA GLY A 145 6.99 -7.33 7.16
C GLY A 145 7.68 -6.66 5.99
N CYS A 146 8.25 -7.48 5.11
CA CYS A 146 8.80 -7.06 3.84
C CYS A 146 8.34 -7.99 2.72
N GLY A 147 8.50 -7.56 1.47
CA GLY A 147 8.24 -8.42 0.33
C GLY A 147 9.04 -8.03 -0.89
N THR A 148 9.27 -9.01 -1.76
CA THR A 148 9.89 -8.82 -3.08
C THR A 148 9.12 -9.63 -4.11
N VAL A 149 9.28 -9.29 -5.38
CA VAL A 149 8.51 -9.85 -6.50
C VAL A 149 9.46 -10.38 -7.55
N TRP A 150 9.31 -11.64 -7.94
CA TRP A 150 9.84 -12.18 -9.18
C TRP A 150 8.88 -11.90 -10.33
N ASN A 151 9.29 -11.08 -11.30
CA ASN A 151 8.54 -10.87 -12.54
C ASN A 151 9.31 -11.49 -13.73
N PRO A 152 8.81 -12.59 -14.32
CA PRO A 152 9.48 -13.28 -15.42
C PRO A 152 9.51 -12.48 -16.73
N LEU A 153 8.80 -11.34 -16.81
CA LEU A 153 8.81 -10.46 -17.98
C LEU A 153 9.83 -9.33 -17.87
N LEU A 154 10.51 -9.17 -16.72
CA LEU A 154 11.59 -8.19 -16.59
C LEU A 154 12.89 -8.72 -17.23
N PRO A 155 13.72 -7.84 -17.82
CA PRO A 155 15.03 -8.21 -18.36
C PRO A 155 15.95 -8.86 -17.33
N ASP A 156 16.83 -9.75 -17.79
CA ASP A 156 17.88 -10.35 -16.96
C ASP A 156 18.78 -9.26 -16.34
N GLY A 157 18.93 -9.31 -15.01
CA GLY A 157 19.74 -8.36 -14.25
C GLY A 157 18.98 -7.19 -13.64
N ASP A 158 17.68 -7.03 -13.97
CA ASP A 158 16.79 -6.07 -13.28
C ASP A 158 16.19 -6.66 -11.99
N MET A 159 16.50 -7.92 -11.70
CA MET A 159 16.03 -8.66 -10.53
C MET A 159 17.07 -8.64 -9.39
N ASP A 160 16.61 -8.36 -8.17
CA ASP A 160 17.46 -8.36 -6.98
C ASP A 160 18.03 -9.77 -6.69
N PRO A 161 19.32 -9.89 -6.30
CA PRO A 161 19.95 -11.17 -5.95
C PRO A 161 19.23 -11.94 -4.84
N GLU A 162 18.63 -11.24 -3.88
CA GLU A 162 17.85 -11.84 -2.80
C GLU A 162 16.61 -12.54 -3.33
N THR A 163 15.97 -11.98 -4.37
CA THR A 163 14.81 -12.60 -5.01
C THR A 163 15.20 -13.87 -5.76
N GLU A 164 16.33 -13.86 -6.44
CA GLU A 164 16.90 -15.05 -7.08
C GLU A 164 17.20 -16.16 -6.05
N THR A 165 17.76 -15.76 -4.90
CA THR A 165 18.04 -16.69 -3.81
C THR A 165 16.76 -17.30 -3.22
N LEU A 166 15.68 -16.51 -3.09
CA LEU A 166 14.36 -16.99 -2.66
C LEU A 166 13.74 -17.96 -3.67
N MET A 167 13.85 -17.67 -4.97
CA MET A 167 13.39 -18.57 -6.04
C MET A 167 14.06 -19.94 -5.95
N GLU A 168 15.39 -19.97 -5.75
CA GLU A 168 16.16 -21.21 -5.58
C GLU A 168 15.79 -21.92 -4.26
N ALA A 169 15.85 -21.21 -3.13
CA ALA A 169 15.60 -21.76 -1.80
C ALA A 169 14.22 -22.40 -1.67
N TYR A 170 13.22 -21.84 -2.35
CA TYR A 170 11.85 -22.32 -2.31
C TYR A 170 11.46 -23.19 -3.50
N GLY A 171 12.33 -23.38 -4.50
CA GLY A 171 12.06 -24.21 -5.66
C GLY A 171 10.92 -23.67 -6.53
N CYS A 172 10.87 -22.35 -6.70
CA CYS A 172 9.84 -21.67 -7.48
C CYS A 172 10.10 -21.82 -8.99
N SER A 173 9.06 -22.15 -9.76
CA SER A 173 9.17 -22.25 -11.23
C SER A 173 9.28 -20.86 -11.86
N ARG A 174 10.21 -20.70 -12.81
CA ARG A 174 10.37 -19.45 -13.58
C ARG A 174 9.28 -19.22 -14.63
N GLU A 175 8.39 -20.18 -14.83
CA GLU A 175 7.22 -20.04 -15.73
C GLU A 175 6.13 -19.11 -15.18
N TYR A 176 6.24 -18.73 -13.90
CA TYR A 176 5.28 -17.90 -13.19
C TYR A 176 5.96 -16.66 -12.58
N GLY A 177 5.16 -15.66 -12.25
CA GLY A 177 5.58 -14.62 -11.31
C GLY A 177 5.43 -15.10 -9.88
N TRP A 178 6.21 -14.51 -8.98
CA TRP A 178 6.15 -14.83 -7.56
C TRP A 178 6.15 -13.57 -6.72
N VAL A 179 5.32 -13.55 -5.67
CA VAL A 179 5.46 -12.60 -4.57
C VAL A 179 5.97 -13.35 -3.35
N PHE A 180 7.05 -12.84 -2.77
CA PHE A 180 7.61 -13.34 -1.52
C PHE A 180 7.30 -12.33 -0.43
N HIS A 181 6.68 -12.78 0.66
CA HIS A 181 6.54 -11.97 1.87
C HIS A 181 7.25 -12.64 3.03
N ARG A 182 7.86 -11.82 3.87
CA ARG A 182 8.37 -12.21 5.19
C ARG A 182 7.69 -11.35 6.24
N ASN A 183 7.03 -11.99 7.19
CA ASN A 183 6.27 -11.32 8.24
C ASN A 183 6.80 -11.73 9.62
N CYS A 184 7.11 -10.74 10.45
CA CYS A 184 7.62 -10.89 11.80
C CYS A 184 6.50 -10.71 12.82
N PHE A 185 6.49 -11.59 13.83
CA PHE A 185 5.47 -11.63 14.86
C PHE A 185 6.08 -11.81 16.24
N GLU A 186 5.69 -10.96 17.19
CA GLU A 186 6.01 -11.11 18.61
C GLU A 186 5.04 -12.07 19.30
N TRP A 187 5.53 -12.77 20.32
CA TRP A 187 4.68 -13.56 21.20
C TRP A 187 3.75 -12.65 22.02
N ASP A 188 2.45 -12.96 22.03
CA ASP A 188 1.48 -12.39 22.95
C ASP A 188 1.35 -13.29 24.19
N GLY A 189 2.41 -13.33 25.00
CA GLY A 189 2.50 -14.18 26.18
C GLY A 189 3.69 -15.14 26.15
N THR A 190 3.49 -16.39 26.60
CA THR A 190 4.57 -17.37 26.71
C THR A 190 4.99 -17.91 25.33
N PRO A 191 6.28 -17.86 24.97
CA PRO A 191 6.78 -18.39 23.70
C PRO A 191 6.46 -19.87 23.47
N VAL A 192 5.96 -20.21 22.28
CA VAL A 192 5.77 -21.59 21.82
C VAL A 192 6.91 -21.96 20.87
N LEU A 193 8.01 -22.50 21.41
CA LEU A 193 9.25 -22.72 20.64
C LEU A 193 9.23 -23.97 19.75
N LYS A 194 8.30 -24.88 20.01
CA LYS A 194 8.11 -26.12 19.25
C LYS A 194 6.63 -26.32 18.91
N PRO A 195 6.03 -25.42 18.12
CA PRO A 195 4.61 -25.45 17.82
C PRO A 195 4.25 -26.70 17.01
N GLY A 196 3.15 -27.37 17.34
CA GLY A 196 2.65 -28.53 16.59
C GLY A 196 1.71 -28.16 15.44
N LYS A 197 1.07 -27.01 15.53
CA LYS A 197 0.09 -26.52 14.55
C LYS A 197 0.27 -25.05 14.25
N LEU A 198 0.03 -24.71 13.00
CA LEU A 198 0.01 -23.34 12.48
C LEU A 198 -1.37 -23.02 11.92
N GLU A 199 -1.85 -21.82 12.24
CA GLU A 199 -2.99 -21.19 11.58
C GLU A 199 -2.58 -19.80 11.10
N CYS A 200 -2.71 -19.57 9.81
CA CYS A 200 -2.44 -18.30 9.16
C CYS A 200 -3.71 -17.82 8.46
N ILE A 201 -4.05 -16.55 8.62
CA ILE A 201 -5.18 -15.93 7.94
C ILE A 201 -4.65 -14.74 7.15
N LEU A 202 -4.85 -14.78 5.83
CA LEU A 202 -4.63 -13.65 4.95
C LEU A 202 -5.92 -12.82 4.94
N VAL A 203 -5.84 -11.58 5.38
CA VAL A 203 -6.98 -10.67 5.52
C VAL A 203 -6.85 -9.57 4.47
N PRO A 204 -7.57 -9.66 3.34
CA PRO A 204 -7.56 -8.61 2.32
C PRO A 204 -7.92 -7.25 2.91
N ARG A 205 -7.12 -6.24 2.58
CA ARG A 205 -7.37 -4.83 2.92
C ARG A 205 -8.41 -4.27 1.98
N LYS A 206 -9.12 -3.24 2.43
CA LYS A 206 -10.03 -2.49 1.57
C LYS A 206 -9.23 -1.72 0.52
N GLN A 207 -9.74 -1.71 -0.69
CA GLN A 207 -9.17 -1.02 -1.85
C GLN A 207 -10.03 0.20 -2.21
N PRO A 208 -9.41 1.36 -2.51
CA PRO A 208 -10.15 2.53 -2.95
C PRO A 208 -10.72 2.32 -4.36
N VAL A 209 -11.98 2.68 -4.57
CA VAL A 209 -12.65 2.68 -5.87
C VAL A 209 -13.51 3.94 -6.01
N THR A 210 -13.18 4.78 -6.99
CA THR A 210 -13.99 5.95 -7.33
C THR A 210 -15.36 5.52 -7.86
N ALA A 211 -16.42 6.09 -7.28
CA ALA A 211 -17.79 5.88 -7.74
C ALA A 211 -18.35 7.05 -8.55
N ALA A 212 -17.90 8.27 -8.29
CA ALA A 212 -18.34 9.45 -9.03
C ALA A 212 -17.37 10.61 -8.88
N HIS A 213 -17.35 11.46 -9.92
CA HIS A 213 -16.71 12.77 -9.92
C HIS A 213 -17.76 13.87 -9.82
N PHE A 214 -17.42 14.96 -9.13
CA PHE A 214 -18.25 16.16 -9.08
C PHE A 214 -17.41 17.40 -8.80
N VAL A 215 -17.87 18.54 -9.30
CA VAL A 215 -17.18 19.83 -9.14
C VAL A 215 -17.93 20.69 -8.15
N THR A 216 -17.24 21.42 -7.27
CA THR A 216 -17.83 22.50 -6.48
C THR A 216 -17.17 23.83 -6.78
N ASP A 217 -17.94 24.91 -6.65
CA ASP A 217 -17.50 26.29 -6.79
C ASP A 217 -18.02 27.09 -5.59
N ILE A 218 -17.18 27.92 -4.97
CA ILE A 218 -17.58 28.72 -3.79
C ILE A 218 -18.74 29.66 -4.14
N SER A 219 -18.80 30.14 -5.38
CA SER A 219 -19.88 31.01 -5.86
C SER A 219 -21.24 30.31 -5.91
N ASP A 220 -21.25 28.96 -5.97
CA ASP A 220 -22.48 28.17 -5.91
C ASP A 220 -23.19 28.36 -4.56
N GLY A 221 -22.47 28.72 -3.49
CA GLY A 221 -22.94 29.23 -2.20
C GLY A 221 -24.12 28.49 -1.60
N THR A 222 -23.90 27.63 -0.63
CA THR A 222 -24.97 27.00 0.15
C THR A 222 -25.64 28.03 1.05
N GLY A 223 -26.94 28.25 0.83
CA GLY A 223 -27.71 29.17 1.66
C GLY A 223 -27.83 28.66 3.09
N ASP A 224 -27.75 29.58 4.06
CA ASP A 224 -28.17 29.34 5.44
C ASP A 224 -29.54 28.65 5.42
N VAL A 225 -29.64 27.48 6.05
CA VAL A 225 -30.93 26.84 6.37
C VAL A 225 -31.54 27.62 7.54
N SER A 226 -31.86 28.90 7.32
CA SER A 226 -32.70 29.67 8.22
C SER A 226 -34.12 29.66 7.67
N ASP A 227 -35.01 29.04 8.45
CA ASP A 227 -36.44 29.26 8.33
C ASP A 227 -36.71 30.76 8.49
N GLU A 228 -37.05 31.44 7.39
CA GLU A 228 -38.18 32.38 7.28
C GLU A 228 -38.15 33.11 5.92
N MET A 229 -39.20 32.85 5.12
CA MET A 229 -39.75 33.66 4.03
C MET A 229 -38.80 34.51 3.15
N GLY A 230 -38.39 33.97 2.00
CA GLY A 230 -37.85 34.75 0.88
C GLY A 230 -37.53 33.87 -0.35
N ASP A 231 -37.96 34.30 -1.54
CA ASP A 231 -37.90 33.60 -2.85
C ASP A 231 -36.47 33.41 -3.40
N GLY A 232 -35.63 32.67 -2.66
CA GLY A 232 -34.25 32.38 -3.04
C GLY A 232 -33.64 31.21 -2.28
N LYS A 233 -34.38 30.10 -2.10
CA LYS A 233 -33.81 28.85 -1.56
C LYS A 233 -32.77 28.31 -2.54
N LYS A 234 -31.48 28.59 -2.31
CA LYS A 234 -30.39 27.87 -2.98
C LYS A 234 -30.44 26.42 -2.51
N GLN A 235 -30.82 25.53 -3.42
CA GLN A 235 -31.07 24.13 -3.15
C GLN A 235 -29.76 23.40 -2.80
N ALA A 236 -29.75 22.64 -1.71
CA ALA A 236 -28.62 21.79 -1.36
C ALA A 236 -28.30 20.83 -2.52
N ARG A 237 -27.05 20.80 -2.95
CA ARG A 237 -26.63 20.00 -4.10
C ARG A 237 -26.54 18.53 -3.70
N LYS A 238 -27.29 17.69 -4.39
CA LYS A 238 -27.33 16.24 -4.18
C LYS A 238 -26.62 15.51 -5.30
N ILE A 239 -25.78 14.55 -4.95
CA ILE A 239 -25.03 13.68 -5.87
C ILE A 239 -25.43 12.24 -5.55
N GLN A 240 -25.83 11.50 -6.58
CA GLN A 240 -26.15 10.08 -6.44
C GLN A 240 -24.89 9.26 -6.65
N LEU A 241 -24.60 8.37 -5.71
CA LEU A 241 -23.47 7.46 -5.71
C LEU A 241 -23.99 6.03 -5.74
N VAL A 242 -23.29 5.14 -6.43
CA VAL A 242 -23.60 3.71 -6.45
C VAL A 242 -22.39 2.96 -5.91
N HIS A 243 -22.59 2.16 -4.86
CA HIS A 243 -21.51 1.37 -4.28
C HIS A 243 -21.04 0.32 -5.29
N PRO A 244 -19.74 0.29 -5.66
CA PRO A 244 -19.25 -0.46 -6.82
C PRO A 244 -19.39 -1.98 -6.69
N LEU A 245 -19.39 -2.51 -5.45
CA LEU A 245 -19.55 -3.95 -5.19
C LEU A 245 -21.02 -4.38 -4.95
N SER A 246 -21.74 -3.76 -4.00
CA SER A 246 -23.11 -4.16 -3.65
C SER A 246 -24.19 -3.60 -4.58
N GLY A 247 -23.93 -2.50 -5.30
CA GLY A 247 -24.92 -1.79 -6.09
C GLY A 247 -25.86 -0.88 -5.28
N ASP A 248 -25.65 -0.76 -3.97
CA ASP A 248 -26.45 0.11 -3.10
C ASP A 248 -26.30 1.58 -3.50
N THR A 249 -27.38 2.34 -3.42
CA THR A 249 -27.39 3.77 -3.77
C THR A 249 -27.24 4.63 -2.53
N TYR A 250 -26.35 5.62 -2.61
CA TYR A 250 -26.11 6.63 -1.59
C TYR A 250 -26.33 8.03 -2.16
N THR A 251 -26.85 8.94 -1.36
CA THR A 251 -27.02 10.35 -1.70
C THR A 251 -26.06 11.18 -0.87
N LEU A 252 -25.06 11.77 -1.54
CA LEU A 252 -24.17 12.78 -0.98
C LEU A 252 -24.84 14.15 -1.10
N THR A 253 -25.08 14.84 0.01
CA THR A 253 -25.65 16.19 0.02
C THR A 253 -24.60 17.19 0.50
N ILE A 254 -24.20 18.10 -0.38
CA ILE A 254 -23.28 19.18 -0.06
C ILE A 254 -24.03 20.26 0.73
N LEU A 255 -23.53 20.55 1.92
CA LEU A 255 -24.09 21.50 2.89
C LEU A 255 -23.37 22.83 2.90
N SER A 256 -22.05 22.86 2.69
CA SER A 256 -21.29 24.08 2.43
C SER A 256 -20.07 23.88 1.55
N CYS A 257 -19.61 24.98 0.95
CA CYS A 257 -18.39 25.06 0.15
C CYS A 257 -17.75 26.43 0.38
N GLU A 258 -16.56 26.45 0.98
CA GLU A 258 -15.88 27.65 1.47
C GLU A 258 -14.39 27.61 1.12
N ALA A 259 -13.80 28.78 0.88
CA ALA A 259 -12.33 28.89 0.81
C ALA A 259 -11.77 28.91 2.23
N GLY A 260 -10.72 28.14 2.44
CA GLY A 260 -9.92 28.16 3.65
C GLY A 260 -8.46 28.46 3.35
N GLN A 261 -7.77 28.93 4.39
CA GLN A 261 -6.33 29.10 4.36
C GLN A 261 -5.76 28.63 5.70
N HIS A 262 -4.72 27.81 5.67
CA HIS A 262 -4.03 27.40 6.89
C HIS A 262 -3.26 28.60 7.46
N GLU A 263 -3.65 29.03 8.66
CA GLU A 263 -2.95 30.07 9.43
C GLU A 263 -2.09 29.40 10.50
N GLY A 264 -0.77 29.32 10.29
CA GLY A 264 0.12 28.68 11.24
C GLY A 264 1.53 28.45 10.69
N ASP A 265 2.46 28.16 11.60
CA ASP A 265 3.74 27.56 11.21
C ASP A 265 3.51 26.07 10.94
N TRP A 266 3.89 25.63 9.74
CA TRP A 266 3.81 24.22 9.32
C TRP A 266 4.65 23.28 10.19
N GLY A 267 5.52 23.82 11.06
CA GLY A 267 6.32 23.05 12.01
C GLY A 267 7.36 22.12 11.35
N GLY A 268 7.52 22.23 10.03
CA GLY A 268 8.32 21.34 9.21
C GLY A 268 9.81 21.70 9.16
N PRO A 269 10.68 20.73 8.81
CA PRO A 269 12.10 20.98 8.60
C PRO A 269 12.31 21.81 7.33
N GLY A 270 12.43 23.13 7.47
CA GLY A 270 12.79 24.00 6.35
C GLY A 270 12.41 25.46 6.55
N LYS A 271 13.25 26.23 7.27
CA LYS A 271 13.04 27.68 7.43
C LYS A 271 13.02 28.44 6.09
N ASP A 272 13.62 27.84 5.07
CA ASP A 272 13.76 28.39 3.72
C ASP A 272 12.69 27.87 2.74
N LEU A 273 11.71 27.08 3.21
CA LEU A 273 10.62 26.56 2.39
C LEU A 273 9.31 27.33 2.65
N GLU A 274 8.60 27.61 1.57
CA GLU A 274 7.24 28.11 1.52
C GLU A 274 6.32 26.94 1.16
N TYR A 275 5.28 26.73 1.95
CA TYR A 275 4.31 25.65 1.77
C TYR A 275 2.99 26.23 1.25
N PRO A 276 2.26 25.52 0.38
CA PRO A 276 0.91 25.91 -0.01
C PRO A 276 -0.01 25.89 1.21
N ALA A 277 -1.00 26.78 1.23
CA ALA A 277 -1.86 26.96 2.41
C ALA A 277 -3.34 27.16 2.09
N CYS A 278 -3.68 27.49 0.85
CA CYS A 278 -5.04 27.74 0.41
C CYS A 278 -5.71 26.42 0.03
N TYR A 279 -6.98 26.25 0.38
CA TYR A 279 -7.78 25.08 0.04
C TYR A 279 -9.26 25.47 -0.08
N GLN A 280 -10.06 24.56 -0.62
CA GLN A 280 -11.51 24.59 -0.55
C GLN A 280 -12.00 23.54 0.45
N GLU A 281 -12.82 23.94 1.41
CA GLU A 281 -13.53 23.03 2.31
C GLU A 281 -14.96 22.81 1.80
N ILE A 282 -15.40 21.56 1.79
CA ILE A 282 -16.81 21.22 1.65
C ILE A 282 -17.31 20.53 2.91
N THR A 283 -18.51 20.88 3.36
CA THR A 283 -19.23 20.10 4.37
C THR A 283 -20.37 19.34 3.72
N TYR A 284 -20.62 18.12 4.16
CA TYR A 284 -21.58 17.24 3.51
C TYR A 284 -22.20 16.20 4.46
N THR A 285 -23.28 15.59 4.01
CA THR A 285 -23.93 14.42 4.64
C THR A 285 -24.10 13.32 3.60
N VAL A 286 -24.20 12.07 4.05
CA VAL A 286 -24.42 10.91 3.18
C VAL A 286 -25.59 10.08 3.74
N GLU A 287 -26.52 9.70 2.87
CA GLU A 287 -27.66 8.84 3.20
C GLU A 287 -27.77 7.67 2.19
N PRO A 288 -27.91 6.40 2.61
CA PRO A 288 -27.90 5.91 4.00
C PRO A 288 -26.57 6.17 4.74
N ASP A 289 -26.59 6.01 6.06
CA ASP A 289 -25.40 6.21 6.89
C ASP A 289 -24.29 5.21 6.54
N ILE A 290 -23.05 5.67 6.56
CA ILE A 290 -21.84 4.94 6.12
C ILE A 290 -20.63 5.49 6.88
N THR A 291 -19.62 4.71 7.24
CA THR A 291 -18.52 5.29 8.04
C THR A 291 -17.54 6.09 7.17
N PRO A 292 -16.76 7.04 7.75
CA PRO A 292 -15.70 7.75 7.02
C PRO A 292 -14.60 6.83 6.47
N GLU A 293 -14.41 5.64 7.05
CA GLU A 293 -13.45 4.64 6.58
C GLU A 293 -13.96 3.83 5.38
N GLU A 294 -15.28 3.86 5.11
CA GLU A 294 -15.90 3.15 3.98
C GLU A 294 -16.10 4.06 2.77
N LEU A 295 -16.31 5.36 2.98
CA LEU A 295 -16.52 6.35 1.92
C LEU A 295 -15.81 7.66 2.27
N THR A 296 -14.88 8.06 1.41
CA THR A 296 -14.14 9.31 1.51
C THR A 296 -14.45 10.21 0.30
N ILE A 297 -14.29 11.51 0.50
CA ILE A 297 -14.32 12.49 -0.57
C ILE A 297 -12.92 13.08 -0.69
N GLN A 298 -12.35 13.05 -1.89
CA GLN A 298 -10.97 13.42 -2.17
C GLN A 298 -10.92 14.39 -3.34
N ASP A 299 -9.94 15.28 -3.35
CA ASP A 299 -9.60 16.07 -4.53
C ASP A 299 -9.06 15.15 -5.64
N CYS A 300 -9.29 15.51 -6.89
CA CYS A 300 -8.72 14.82 -8.05
C CYS A 300 -7.31 15.33 -8.39
N GLU A 301 -6.95 16.53 -7.95
CA GLU A 301 -5.64 17.10 -8.20
C GLU A 301 -4.66 16.86 -7.05
N ARG A 302 -3.37 16.64 -7.36
CA ARG A 302 -2.29 16.55 -6.36
C ARG A 302 -1.97 17.90 -5.77
N GLU A 303 -1.56 17.96 -4.51
CA GLU A 303 -1.09 19.16 -3.83
C GLU A 303 0.13 19.82 -4.48
N ASP A 304 0.24 21.15 -4.34
CA ASP A 304 1.43 21.89 -4.76
C ASP A 304 2.63 21.45 -3.92
N GLN A 305 3.78 21.24 -4.56
CA GLN A 305 5.00 20.91 -3.81
C GLN A 305 5.56 22.15 -3.11
N PRO A 306 6.11 22.01 -1.88
CA PRO A 306 6.78 23.12 -1.20
C PRO A 306 7.90 23.72 -2.04
N ARG A 307 8.02 25.04 -2.06
CA ARG A 307 9.01 25.78 -2.87
C ARG A 307 9.98 26.57 -2.00
N ARG A 308 11.17 26.89 -2.51
CA ARG A 308 12.13 27.73 -1.76
C ARG A 308 11.68 29.19 -1.71
N LYS A 309 11.79 29.81 -0.54
CA LYS A 309 11.50 31.23 -0.33
C LYS A 309 12.40 32.09 -1.23
N GLY A 310 11.79 32.94 -2.05
CA GLY A 310 12.50 33.92 -2.87
C GLY A 310 13.02 33.42 -4.22
N ALA A 311 12.75 32.17 -4.62
CA ALA A 311 12.87 31.77 -6.02
C ALA A 311 11.68 32.36 -6.80
N GLY A 312 11.94 33.12 -7.87
CA GLY A 312 10.88 33.51 -8.80
C GLY A 312 10.34 32.29 -9.55
N ASP A 313 9.19 32.41 -10.22
CA ASP A 313 8.45 31.32 -10.91
C ASP A 313 9.27 30.44 -11.88
N ASN A 314 10.51 30.82 -12.22
CA ASN A 314 11.37 30.12 -13.17
C ASN A 314 12.49 29.23 -12.54
N ASP A 315 12.66 29.21 -11.21
CA ASP A 315 13.70 28.41 -10.54
C ASP A 315 13.09 27.34 -9.61
N ALA A 316 12.13 26.57 -10.13
CA ALA A 316 11.71 25.32 -9.50
C ALA A 316 12.81 24.26 -9.70
N ASP A 317 13.79 24.24 -8.80
CA ASP A 317 14.71 23.12 -8.68
C ASP A 317 13.90 21.88 -8.24
N PRO A 318 13.80 20.80 -9.04
CA PRO A 318 12.94 19.65 -8.74
C PRO A 318 13.38 18.83 -7.51
N SER A 319 14.49 19.22 -6.87
CA SER A 319 15.24 18.36 -5.95
C SER A 319 14.83 18.43 -4.48
N VAL A 320 13.79 19.18 -4.11
CA VAL A 320 13.21 19.06 -2.76
C VAL A 320 12.01 18.10 -2.84
N HIS A 321 12.29 16.81 -2.98
CA HIS A 321 11.36 15.78 -2.53
C HIS A 321 11.37 15.81 -1.00
N ALA A 322 10.84 16.89 -0.41
CA ALA A 322 10.38 16.81 0.96
C ALA A 322 9.26 15.78 0.89
N VAL A 323 9.42 14.68 1.62
CA VAL A 323 8.32 13.77 1.94
C VAL A 323 7.19 14.68 2.35
N SER A 324 6.18 14.82 1.48
CA SER A 324 4.96 15.48 1.85
C SER A 324 4.56 14.78 3.13
N THR A 325 4.56 15.52 4.22
CA THR A 325 3.77 15.11 5.35
C THR A 325 2.38 15.15 4.77
N VAL A 326 1.93 13.99 4.28
CA VAL A 326 0.54 13.76 3.93
C VAL A 326 -0.17 14.32 5.14
N LEU A 327 -0.75 15.51 4.98
CA LEU A 327 -1.87 15.90 5.80
C LEU A 327 -2.89 14.86 5.40
N VAL A 328 -2.77 13.68 6.01
CA VAL A 328 -3.84 12.69 6.04
C VAL A 328 -4.99 13.56 6.47
N PRO A 329 -5.97 13.83 5.60
CA PRO A 329 -7.06 14.71 5.97
C PRO A 329 -7.55 14.11 7.27
N MET A 330 -7.37 14.87 8.35
CA MET A 330 -7.58 14.38 9.69
C MET A 330 -9.08 14.15 9.74
N TYR A 331 -9.50 12.93 9.42
CA TYR A 331 -10.91 12.58 9.31
C TYR A 331 -11.51 12.90 10.67
N ALA A 332 -12.39 13.91 10.68
CA ALA A 332 -13.26 14.27 11.77
C ALA A 332 -12.58 14.39 13.15
N MET A 333 -11.95 15.53 13.44
CA MET A 333 -11.91 16.01 14.83
C MET A 333 -13.16 16.86 15.09
N GLU A 334 -14.04 16.31 15.91
CA GLU A 334 -15.31 16.89 16.37
C GLU A 334 -15.19 18.38 16.73
N GLY A 335 -15.76 19.22 15.87
CA GLY A 335 -16.03 20.63 16.14
C GLY A 335 -17.54 20.89 16.07
N GLY A 336 -18.29 20.49 17.10
CA GLY A 336 -19.63 21.02 17.41
C GLY A 336 -20.76 20.86 16.37
N LYS A 337 -20.56 20.12 15.28
CA LYS A 337 -21.58 19.83 14.26
C LYS A 337 -22.22 18.46 14.52
N SER A 338 -23.49 18.29 14.13
CA SER A 338 -24.25 17.03 14.31
C SER A 338 -23.50 15.80 13.79
N PRO A 339 -23.67 14.60 14.38
CA PRO A 339 -22.85 13.42 14.13
C PRO A 339 -22.77 12.96 12.66
N ASN A 340 -23.70 13.40 11.80
CA ASN A 340 -23.78 12.97 10.41
C ASN A 340 -23.11 13.94 9.41
N VAL A 341 -22.60 15.09 9.87
CA VAL A 341 -21.96 16.09 9.02
C VAL A 341 -20.46 15.86 8.98
N ARG A 342 -19.90 15.78 7.77
CA ARG A 342 -18.47 15.57 7.51
C ARG A 342 -17.89 16.76 6.77
N SER A 343 -16.57 16.91 6.85
CA SER A 343 -15.79 17.85 6.05
C SER A 343 -14.82 17.10 5.13
N ALA A 344 -14.56 17.65 3.96
CA ALA A 344 -13.44 17.28 3.10
C ALA A 344 -12.73 18.55 2.61
N TYR A 345 -11.42 18.42 2.39
CA TYR A 345 -10.54 19.53 2.02
C TYR A 345 -9.89 19.22 0.68
N SER A 346 -9.80 20.23 -0.18
CA SER A 346 -9.09 20.14 -1.44
C SER A 346 -7.59 20.00 -1.17
N SER A 347 -6.84 19.61 -2.19
CA SER A 347 -5.40 19.69 -2.19
C SER A 347 -4.93 21.13 -1.95
N LEU A 348 -3.81 21.28 -1.25
CA LEU A 348 -3.28 22.59 -0.88
C LEU A 348 -2.66 23.29 -2.10
N ARG A 349 -2.96 24.59 -2.22
CA ARG A 349 -2.47 25.49 -3.27
C ARG A 349 -1.78 26.72 -2.70
N PHE A 350 -0.88 27.32 -3.47
CA PHE A 350 -0.34 28.66 -3.16
C PHE A 350 -1.37 29.77 -3.41
N GLY A 351 -2.25 29.60 -4.40
CA GLY A 351 -3.32 30.55 -4.73
C GLY A 351 -4.68 30.12 -4.15
N PRO A 352 -5.66 31.04 -4.06
CA PRO A 352 -7.03 30.71 -3.66
C PRO A 352 -7.64 29.59 -4.52
N VAL A 353 -8.49 28.75 -3.91
CA VAL A 353 -9.14 27.62 -4.57
C VAL A 353 -10.65 27.86 -4.65
N ASP A 354 -11.07 28.56 -5.69
CA ASP A 354 -12.49 28.88 -5.89
C ASP A 354 -13.31 27.71 -6.41
N ARG A 355 -12.65 26.77 -7.10
CA ARG A 355 -13.27 25.61 -7.74
C ARG A 355 -12.37 24.39 -7.55
N ALA A 356 -12.97 23.26 -7.17
CA ALA A 356 -12.29 21.98 -7.04
C ALA A 356 -13.10 20.86 -7.71
N GLU A 357 -12.39 19.88 -8.26
CA GLU A 357 -12.96 18.63 -8.76
C GLU A 357 -12.72 17.52 -7.73
N TRP A 358 -13.80 16.90 -7.29
CA TRP A 358 -13.80 15.90 -6.25
C TRP A 358 -14.17 14.54 -6.80
N ARG A 359 -13.67 13.51 -6.14
CA ARG A 359 -14.09 12.13 -6.32
C ARG A 359 -14.62 11.55 -5.02
N ALA A 360 -15.72 10.81 -5.12
CA ALA A 360 -16.26 10.00 -4.05
C ALA A 360 -15.69 8.58 -4.15
N VAL A 361 -14.97 8.13 -3.12
CA VAL A 361 -14.16 6.90 -3.14
C VAL A 361 -14.66 5.93 -2.08
N PHE A 362 -15.17 4.77 -2.52
CA PHE A 362 -15.51 3.67 -1.63
C PHE A 362 -14.28 2.82 -1.32
N HIS A 363 -14.12 2.40 -0.08
CA HIS A 363 -13.05 1.51 0.37
C HIS A 363 -13.60 0.09 0.48
N ILE A 364 -13.48 -0.69 -0.59
CA ILE A 364 -14.16 -1.98 -0.70
C ILE A 364 -13.23 -3.14 -0.40
N LYS A 365 -13.70 -4.09 0.39
CA LYS A 365 -13.05 -5.40 0.54
C LYS A 365 -13.69 -6.38 -0.45
N LYS A 366 -12.99 -6.69 -1.54
CA LYS A 366 -13.50 -7.56 -2.62
C LYS A 366 -13.37 -9.04 -2.25
N GLU A 367 -12.23 -9.43 -1.70
CA GLU A 367 -11.90 -10.82 -1.40
C GLU A 367 -12.26 -11.19 0.05
N LYS A 368 -12.52 -12.47 0.28
CA LYS A 368 -12.75 -13.04 1.61
C LYS A 368 -11.42 -13.34 2.30
N ASP A 369 -11.47 -13.44 3.62
CA ASP A 369 -10.34 -13.93 4.41
C ASP A 369 -9.98 -15.34 3.96
N PHE A 370 -8.67 -15.58 3.79
CA PHE A 370 -8.15 -16.87 3.34
C PHE A 370 -7.38 -17.54 4.47
N GLN A 371 -7.87 -18.70 4.91
CA GLN A 371 -7.32 -19.44 6.05
C GLN A 371 -6.42 -20.58 5.56
N ILE A 372 -5.23 -20.67 6.13
CA ILE A 372 -4.23 -21.71 5.90
C ILE A 372 -3.95 -22.40 7.24
N GLN A 373 -4.10 -23.72 7.27
CA GLN A 373 -3.77 -24.54 8.43
C GLN A 373 -2.75 -25.59 8.05
N ALA A 374 -1.77 -25.83 8.92
CA ALA A 374 -0.74 -26.84 8.71
C ALA A 374 -0.32 -27.49 10.03
N ASP A 375 -0.07 -28.80 9.98
CA ASP A 375 0.63 -29.51 11.04
C ASP A 375 2.14 -29.32 10.87
N LEU A 376 2.83 -28.97 11.95
CA LEU A 376 4.25 -28.66 11.95
C LEU A 376 5.07 -29.85 12.43
N VAL A 377 5.98 -30.31 11.57
CA VAL A 377 6.89 -31.41 11.88
C VAL A 377 8.27 -30.85 12.21
N HIS A 378 8.73 -31.12 13.42
CA HIS A 378 10.07 -30.74 13.87
C HIS A 378 11.07 -31.77 13.37
N CYS A 379 12.15 -31.31 12.73
CA CYS A 379 13.30 -32.18 12.50
C CYS A 379 13.89 -32.63 13.86
N PRO A 380 14.28 -33.91 14.01
CA PRO A 380 14.81 -34.47 15.25
C PRO A 380 16.02 -33.74 15.84
#